data_AF-A0A371CWK2-F1
#
_entry.id   AF-A0A371CWK2-F1
#
_cell.length_a   1.000
_cell.length_b   1.000
_cell.length_c   1.000
_cell.angle_alpha   90.00
_cell.angle_beta   90.00
_cell.angle_gamma   90.00
#
_symmetry.space_group_name_H-M   'P 1'
#
loop_
_entity.id
_entity.type
_entity.pdbx_description
1 polymer ?
#
loop_
_entity_poly.entity_id
_entity_poly.type
_entity_poly.pdbx_seq_one_letter_code
_entity_poly.pdbx_strand_id
1 'polypeptide(L)'
;VCADLGLLPPVTEDCQQLVNAITILNGQIPPEFTVDANHVQTISFGTCRFFFENVGPQPLTYCWLSLAQTASAAASACLPPSQPVLSEGLCISSDETWEVGCVACVSLLQYLPC
;
A
#
# COMPACT_ATOMS: atom_id res chain seq x y z
N VAL A 1 -10.00 1.33 -6.66
CA VAL A 1 -10.38 2.73 -7.00
C VAL A 1 -9.10 3.51 -7.27
N CYS A 2 -9.11 4.48 -8.19
CA CYS A 2 -7.97 5.36 -8.44
C CYS A 2 -8.32 6.82 -8.06
N ALA A 3 -7.59 7.46 -7.14
CA ALA A 3 -7.86 8.86 -6.71
C ALA A 3 -6.64 9.78 -6.82
N ASP A 4 -6.85 11.04 -7.22
CA ASP A 4 -5.80 12.03 -7.52
C ASP A 4 -5.19 12.63 -6.23
N LEU A 5 -3.89 12.41 -5.98
CA LEU A 5 -3.23 12.80 -4.71
C LEU A 5 -2.09 13.82 -4.84
N GLY A 6 -1.67 14.23 -6.05
CA GLY A 6 -0.65 15.29 -6.20
C GLY A 6 0.83 14.86 -6.06
N LEU A 7 1.66 15.59 -6.83
CA LEU A 7 3.13 15.63 -7.02
C LEU A 7 4.01 14.35 -6.86
N LEU A 8 4.48 13.93 -8.05
CA LEU A 8 5.39 12.84 -8.44
C LEU A 8 4.77 11.43 -8.38
N PRO A 9 4.47 10.80 -9.55
CA PRO A 9 4.07 9.40 -9.57
C PRO A 9 5.15 8.53 -8.90
N PRO A 10 4.78 7.47 -8.15
CA PRO A 10 5.74 6.43 -7.82
C PRO A 10 6.37 5.95 -9.13
N VAL A 11 7.70 5.97 -9.20
CA VAL A 11 8.37 5.29 -10.30
C VAL A 11 8.24 3.79 -10.08
N THR A 12 7.84 3.06 -11.12
CA THR A 12 7.64 1.60 -11.07
C THR A 12 8.87 0.89 -10.49
N GLU A 13 10.05 1.43 -10.75
CA GLU A 13 11.32 0.90 -10.26
C GLU A 13 11.43 0.94 -8.72
N ASP A 14 10.99 2.01 -8.06
CA ASP A 14 10.98 2.10 -6.60
C ASP A 14 10.00 1.09 -5.98
N CYS A 15 8.83 0.92 -6.60
CA CYS A 15 7.87 -0.10 -6.17
C CYS A 15 8.42 -1.52 -6.37
N GLN A 16 9.13 -1.75 -7.47
CA GLN A 16 9.78 -3.04 -7.74
C GLN A 16 10.88 -3.34 -6.71
N GLN A 17 11.67 -2.33 -6.31
CA GLN A 17 12.66 -2.49 -5.24
C GLN A 17 12.01 -2.84 -3.90
N LEU A 18 10.87 -2.22 -3.57
CA LEU A 18 10.11 -2.53 -2.36
C LEU A 18 9.59 -3.98 -2.36
N VAL A 19 9.03 -4.44 -3.48
CA VAL A 19 8.59 -5.83 -3.67
C VAL A 19 9.76 -6.81 -3.57
N ASN A 20 10.88 -6.49 -4.20
CA ASN A 20 12.09 -7.30 -4.15
C ASN A 20 12.62 -7.39 -2.72
N ALA A 21 12.65 -6.29 -1.97
CA ALA A 21 13.09 -6.28 -0.58
C ALA A 21 12.19 -7.16 0.29
N ILE A 22 10.87 -7.05 0.16
CA ILE A 22 9.91 -7.91 0.88
C ILE A 22 10.12 -9.39 0.52
N THR A 23 10.39 -9.68 -0.75
CA THR A 23 10.61 -11.05 -1.23
C THR A 23 11.93 -11.63 -0.70
N ILE A 24 13.00 -10.83 -0.67
CA ILE A 24 14.32 -11.24 -0.14
C ILE A 24 14.26 -11.47 1.37
N LEU A 25 13.55 -10.61 2.10
CA LEU A 25 13.36 -10.73 3.53
C LEU A 25 12.41 -11.88 3.89
N ASN A 26 11.70 -12.46 2.92
CA ASN A 26 10.84 -13.60 3.15
C ASN A 26 11.66 -14.80 3.65
N GLY A 27 11.35 -15.25 4.87
CA GLY A 27 12.12 -16.28 5.57
C GLY A 27 13.24 -15.76 6.46
N GLN A 28 13.54 -14.45 6.44
CA GLN A 28 14.46 -13.78 7.38
C GLN A 28 13.72 -13.01 8.48
N ILE A 29 12.51 -12.53 8.19
CA ILE A 29 11.60 -11.89 9.15
C ILE A 29 10.34 -12.74 9.31
N PRO A 30 9.55 -12.54 10.39
CA PRO A 30 8.21 -13.09 10.47
C PRO A 30 7.43 -12.80 9.17
N PRO A 31 6.80 -13.81 8.55
CA PRO A 31 6.14 -13.67 7.25
C PRO A 31 4.90 -12.77 7.30
N GLU A 32 4.39 -12.55 8.51
CA GLU A 32 3.16 -11.85 8.81
C GLU A 32 3.43 -10.66 9.73
N PHE A 33 2.53 -9.68 9.67
CA PHE A 33 2.44 -8.56 10.59
C PHE A 33 1.00 -8.44 11.09
N THR A 34 0.84 -7.93 12.30
CA THR A 34 -0.47 -7.65 12.88
C THR A 34 -0.69 -6.15 12.96
N VAL A 35 -1.86 -5.70 12.54
CA VAL A 35 -2.30 -4.30 12.62
C VAL A 35 -3.48 -4.23 13.57
N ASP A 36 -3.35 -3.41 14.61
CA ASP A 36 -4.42 -3.19 15.58
C ASP A 36 -5.67 -2.56 14.92
N ALA A 37 -6.78 -2.58 15.64
CA ALA A 37 -8.02 -1.96 15.19
C ALA A 37 -7.83 -0.45 14.93
N ASN A 38 -8.38 0.07 13.84
CA ASN A 38 -8.26 1.47 13.41
C ASN A 38 -6.80 1.95 13.28
N HIS A 39 -5.89 1.07 12.85
CA HIS A 39 -4.48 1.40 12.62
C HIS A 39 -4.06 1.08 11.19
N VAL A 40 -2.98 1.73 10.76
CA VAL A 40 -2.37 1.54 9.45
C VAL A 40 -0.92 1.06 9.61
N GLN A 41 -0.55 0.06 8.81
CA GLN A 41 0.82 -0.35 8.60
C GLN A 41 1.28 0.13 7.23
N THR A 42 2.40 0.84 7.20
CA THR A 42 2.96 1.40 5.95
C THR A 42 4.38 0.91 5.74
N ILE A 43 4.76 0.71 4.48
CA ILE A 43 6.14 0.48 4.06
C ILE A 43 6.42 1.33 2.82
N SER A 44 7.61 1.95 2.76
CA SER A 44 7.97 2.86 1.68
C SER A 44 9.43 2.76 1.28
N PHE A 45 9.71 2.95 0.00
CA PHE A 45 11.05 3.04 -0.57
C PHE A 45 11.04 4.05 -1.72
N GLY A 46 11.95 5.03 -1.67
CA GLY A 46 11.99 6.11 -2.65
C GLY A 46 10.64 6.84 -2.76
N THR A 47 10.04 6.79 -3.95
CA THR A 47 8.74 7.37 -4.29
C THR A 47 7.55 6.42 -4.09
N CYS A 48 7.79 5.15 -3.78
CA CYS A 48 6.75 4.14 -3.60
C CYS A 48 6.38 3.94 -2.14
N ARG A 49 5.08 3.91 -1.85
CA ARG A 49 4.52 3.61 -0.53
C ARG A 49 3.38 2.62 -0.65
N PHE A 50 3.45 1.52 0.08
CA PHE A 50 2.37 0.57 0.28
C PHE A 50 1.81 0.70 1.69
N PHE A 51 0.51 0.54 1.83
CA PHE A 51 -0.15 0.54 3.12
C PHE A 51 -1.17 -0.59 3.23
N PHE A 52 -1.36 -1.06 4.45
CA PHE A 52 -2.47 -1.89 4.90
C PHE A 52 -3.15 -1.15 6.03
N GLU A 53 -4.41 -0.80 5.85
CA GLU A 53 -5.21 -0.13 6.86
C GLU A 53 -6.30 -1.07 7.37
N ASN A 54 -6.38 -1.19 8.70
CA ASN A 54 -7.41 -1.95 9.39
C ASN A 54 -8.45 -0.98 9.94
N VAL A 55 -9.54 -0.80 9.20
CA VAL A 55 -10.71 -0.01 9.62
C VAL A 55 -11.67 -0.82 10.50
N GLY A 56 -11.38 -2.11 10.70
CA GLY A 56 -12.15 -3.01 11.53
C GLY A 56 -11.94 -2.84 13.04
N PRO A 57 -12.86 -3.38 13.87
CA PRO A 57 -12.79 -3.27 15.33
C PRO A 57 -11.86 -4.29 16.00
N GLN A 58 -11.26 -5.21 15.25
CA GLN A 58 -10.39 -6.26 15.76
C GLN A 58 -9.02 -6.20 15.08
N PRO A 59 -7.93 -6.60 15.76
CA PRO A 59 -6.62 -6.70 15.12
C PRO A 59 -6.66 -7.72 13.97
N LEU A 60 -6.00 -7.37 12.86
CA LEU A 60 -5.90 -8.21 11.68
C LEU A 60 -4.44 -8.59 11.43
N THR A 61 -4.22 -9.85 11.10
CA THR A 61 -2.92 -10.36 10.68
C THR A 61 -2.90 -10.48 9.17
N TYR A 62 -1.85 -9.93 8.54
CA TYR A 62 -1.68 -9.93 7.10
C TYR A 62 -0.26 -10.30 6.71
N CYS A 63 -0.09 -10.84 5.50
CA CYS A 63 1.21 -11.30 5.02
C CYS A 63 1.95 -10.18 4.29
N TRP A 64 3.25 -10.05 4.53
CA TRP A 64 4.09 -9.07 3.82
C TRP A 64 4.09 -9.31 2.30
N LEU A 65 4.17 -10.57 1.87
CA LEU A 65 4.09 -10.93 0.45
C LEU A 65 2.75 -10.57 -0.17
N SER A 66 1.64 -10.82 0.54
CA SER A 66 0.30 -10.47 0.07
C SER A 66 0.12 -8.96 -0.05
N LEU A 67 0.67 -8.19 0.89
CA LEU A 67 0.72 -6.73 0.80
C LEU A 67 1.48 -6.28 -0.46
N ALA A 68 2.69 -6.80 -0.66
CA ALA A 68 3.51 -6.47 -1.82
C ALA A 68 2.78 -6.79 -3.13
N GLN A 69 2.17 -7.98 -3.24
CA GLN A 69 1.46 -8.40 -4.45
C GLN A 69 0.20 -7.55 -4.70
N THR A 70 -0.62 -7.34 -3.67
CA THR A 70 -1.88 -6.60 -3.78
C THR A 70 -1.64 -5.13 -4.07
N ALA A 71 -0.72 -4.49 -3.34
CA ALA A 71 -0.37 -3.09 -3.56
C ALA A 71 0.35 -2.89 -4.91
N SER A 72 1.12 -3.87 -5.39
CA SER A 72 1.70 -3.82 -6.74
C SER A 72 0.66 -3.98 -7.83
N ALA A 73 -0.35 -4.83 -7.62
CA ALA A 73 -1.48 -4.96 -8.55
C ALA A 73 -2.27 -3.64 -8.60
N ALA A 74 -2.56 -3.05 -7.44
CA ALA A 74 -3.21 -1.74 -7.33
C ALA A 74 -2.38 -0.63 -8.00
N ALA A 75 -1.06 -0.63 -7.77
CA ALA A 75 -0.12 0.25 -8.44
C ALA A 75 -0.15 0.06 -9.97
N SER A 76 -0.10 -1.18 -10.48
CA SER A 76 -0.13 -1.45 -11.92
C SER A 76 -1.44 -1.04 -12.60
N ALA A 77 -2.54 -0.97 -11.84
CA ALA A 77 -3.83 -0.52 -12.35
C ALA A 77 -3.91 1.02 -12.43
N CYS A 78 -3.33 1.72 -11.45
CA CYS A 78 -3.52 3.16 -11.27
C CYS A 78 -2.28 4.01 -11.62
N LEU A 79 -1.08 3.43 -11.75
CA LEU A 79 0.17 4.14 -12.07
C LEU A 79 0.51 4.09 -13.56
N PRO A 80 1.36 5.02 -14.07
CA PRO A 80 1.68 5.11 -15.49
C PRO A 80 2.08 3.76 -16.12
N PRO A 81 1.60 3.44 -17.34
CA PRO A 81 1.03 4.36 -18.35
C PRO A 81 -0.48 4.61 -18.26
N SER A 82 -1.22 4.04 -17.29
CA SER A 82 -2.62 4.41 -17.07
C SER A 82 -2.70 5.79 -16.41
N GLN A 83 -3.47 6.70 -17.02
CA GLN A 83 -3.80 7.99 -16.41
C GLN A 83 -5.01 7.83 -15.48
N PRO A 84 -5.10 8.60 -14.37
CA PRO A 84 -4.25 9.72 -13.97
C PRO A 84 -2.89 9.33 -13.35
N VAL A 85 -1.85 10.10 -13.64
CA VAL A 85 -0.46 9.91 -13.18
C VAL A 85 -0.33 10.05 -11.65
N LEU A 86 -1.33 10.63 -11.01
CA LEU A 86 -1.34 10.96 -9.58
C LEU A 86 -2.34 10.10 -8.82
N SER A 87 -2.55 8.87 -9.27
CA SER A 87 -3.56 8.01 -8.66
C SER A 87 -3.00 7.21 -7.49
N GLU A 88 -3.75 7.10 -6.40
CA GLU A 88 -3.63 5.97 -5.50
C GLU A 88 -4.29 4.73 -6.08
N GLY A 89 -3.77 3.55 -5.81
CA GLY A 89 -4.48 2.31 -6.05
C GLY A 89 -5.01 1.76 -4.75
N LEU A 90 -6.33 1.57 -4.63
CA LEU A 90 -6.99 1.00 -3.46
C LEU A 90 -7.69 -0.33 -3.77
N CYS A 91 -7.41 -1.33 -2.94
CA CYS A 91 -8.07 -2.63 -2.85
C CYS A 91 -8.75 -2.74 -1.48
N ILE A 92 -10.07 -2.67 -1.48
CA ILE A 92 -10.90 -2.73 -0.27
C ILE A 92 -11.41 -4.16 -0.09
N SER A 93 -11.46 -4.63 1.14
CA SER A 93 -12.00 -5.94 1.46
C SER A 93 -13.51 -6.01 1.21
N SER A 94 -14.03 -7.20 0.88
CA SER A 94 -15.47 -7.37 0.62
C SER A 94 -16.36 -7.14 1.85
N ASP A 95 -15.76 -7.26 3.03
CA ASP A 95 -16.37 -7.01 4.33
C ASP A 95 -16.07 -5.60 4.87
N GLU A 96 -15.37 -4.77 4.10
CA GLU A 96 -15.03 -3.37 4.43
C GLU A 96 -14.27 -3.22 5.76
N THR A 97 -13.54 -4.26 6.19
CA THR A 97 -12.77 -4.27 7.45
C THR A 97 -11.31 -3.91 7.26
N TRP A 98 -10.80 -3.96 6.03
CA TRP A 98 -9.44 -3.54 5.71
C TRP A 98 -9.32 -3.04 4.27
N GLU A 99 -8.27 -2.27 4.04
CA GLU A 99 -7.88 -1.80 2.72
C GLU A 99 -6.38 -1.87 2.52
N VAL A 100 -5.98 -2.14 1.29
CA VAL A 100 -4.59 -2.18 0.86
C VAL A 100 -4.43 -1.25 -0.31
N GLY A 101 -3.37 -0.45 -0.31
CA GLY A 101 -3.11 0.40 -1.44
C GLY A 101 -1.67 0.82 -1.64
N CYS A 102 -1.48 1.52 -2.76
CA CYS A 102 -0.25 2.19 -3.12
C CYS A 102 -0.54 3.67 -3.36
N VAL A 103 0.25 4.55 -2.74
CA VAL A 103 0.14 6.01 -2.92
C VAL A 103 1.43 6.59 -3.50
N ALA A 104 1.26 7.60 -4.37
CA ALA A 104 2.30 8.56 -4.74
C ALA A 104 2.79 9.29 -3.49
N CYS A 105 4.10 9.49 -3.36
CA CYS A 105 4.69 10.13 -2.18
C CYS A 105 4.16 11.55 -1.99
N VAL A 106 3.18 11.72 -1.10
CA VAL A 106 2.93 13.00 -0.45
C VAL A 106 3.31 12.83 1.02
N SER A 107 4.20 13.70 1.47
CA SER A 107 4.64 13.81 2.86
C SER A 107 3.53 14.36 3.78
N LEU A 108 2.32 13.83 3.67
CA LEU A 108 1.14 14.22 4.42
C LEU A 108 0.28 12.98 4.73
N LEU A 109 0.75 12.14 5.67
CA LEU A 109 -0.17 11.56 6.66
C LEU A 109 -0.59 12.71 7.60
N GLN A 110 -1.26 13.71 7.04
CA GLN A 110 -1.80 14.82 7.79
C GLN A 110 -3.25 14.98 7.34
N TYR A 111 -4.10 14.38 8.17
CA TYR A 111 -5.51 14.70 8.32
C TYR A 111 -6.40 14.34 7.14
N LEU A 112 -7.22 13.30 7.30
CA LEU A 112 -8.64 13.52 7.52
C LEU A 112 -9.31 12.23 8.03
N PRO A 113 -10.13 12.31 9.10
CA PRO A 113 -11.02 11.23 9.48
C PRO A 113 -12.21 11.24 8.51
N CYS A 114 -12.51 10.10 7.92
CA CYS A 114 -13.84 9.61 7.55
C CYS A 114 -13.67 8.20 7.00
#